data_AF-A0A101X1B8-F1
#
_entry.id   AF-A0A101X1B8-F1
#
_cell.length_a   1.000
_cell.length_b   1.000
_cell.length_c   1.000
_cell.angle_alpha   90.00
_cell.angle_beta   90.00
_cell.angle_gamma   90.00
#
_symmetry.space_group_name_H-M   'P 1'
#
loop_
_entity.id
_entity.type
_entity.pdbx_description
1 polymer ?
#
loop_
_entity_poly.entity_id
_entity_poly.type
_entity_poly.pdbx_seq_one_letter_code
_entity_poly.pdbx_strand_id
1 'polypeptide(L)'
;MVYKGIGVRFVYIHGEVTTPPPPGTQLQMAMNIQVSGPPEVMEELVNVPFTITVSSIPPSISITIRGLLAIQATSDDVKRVSSQLKSGTVPPEVQAIITQYAVFEAGLVARELGIPPTIPLPMAQQQPQQRGPPTAI
;
A
#
# COMPACT_ATOMS: atom_id res chain seq x y z
N MET A 1 20.15 0.29 0.23
CA MET A 1 19.54 -0.03 1.53
C MET A 1 19.50 -1.54 1.67
N VAL A 2 20.03 -2.09 2.75
CA VAL A 2 19.98 -3.54 3.01
C VAL A 2 19.20 -3.72 4.30
N TYR A 3 17.99 -4.26 4.21
CA TYR A 3 17.20 -4.59 5.38
C TYR A 3 17.76 -5.85 6.04
N LYS A 4 17.92 -5.82 7.36
CA LYS A 4 18.19 -7.02 8.16
C LYS A 4 16.93 -7.86 8.32
N GLY A 5 15.75 -7.22 8.33
CA GLY A 5 14.46 -7.89 8.43
C GLY A 5 13.31 -6.98 8.04
N ILE A 6 12.26 -7.57 7.45
CA ILE A 6 10.99 -6.90 7.14
C ILE A 6 9.87 -7.77 7.71
N GLY A 7 8.95 -7.16 8.44
CA GLY A 7 7.73 -7.82 8.92
C GLY A 7 6.52 -6.93 8.72
N VAL A 8 5.40 -7.51 8.32
CA VAL A 8 4.11 -6.82 8.26
C VAL A 8 3.17 -7.46 9.27
N ARG A 9 2.56 -6.63 10.13
CA ARG A 9 1.54 -7.06 11.09
C ARG A 9 0.24 -6.35 10.77
N PHE A 10 -0.80 -7.11 10.45
CA PHE A 10 -2.16 -6.58 10.37
C PHE A 10 -2.76 -6.51 11.77
N VAL A 11 -3.29 -5.35 12.13
CA VAL A 11 -3.89 -5.11 13.46
C VAL A 11 -5.41 -5.00 13.39
N TYR A 12 -5.96 -4.76 12.20
CA TYR A 12 -7.38 -4.65 11.96
C TYR A 12 -7.68 -5.02 10.52
N ILE A 13 -8.69 -5.86 10.32
CA ILE A 13 -9.26 -6.17 9.00
C ILE A 13 -10.77 -6.11 9.16
N HIS A 14 -11.40 -5.34 8.29
CA HIS A 14 -12.85 -5.26 8.19
C HIS A 14 -13.25 -5.20 6.73
N GLY A 15 -14.25 -5.97 6.36
CA GLY A 15 -14.83 -5.96 5.03
C GLY A 15 -16.34 -6.13 5.15
N GLU A 16 -17.08 -5.34 4.38
CA GLU A 16 -18.53 -5.39 4.35
C GLU A 16 -19.07 -5.23 2.93
N VAL A 17 -20.24 -5.84 2.70
CA VAL A 17 -21.08 -5.61 1.53
C VAL A 17 -22.23 -4.71 1.98
N THR A 18 -22.17 -3.43 1.67
CA THR A 18 -23.20 -2.45 2.02
C THR A 18 -24.45 -2.62 1.16
N THR A 19 -24.29 -2.99 -0.10
CA THR A 19 -25.39 -3.26 -1.03
C THR A 19 -24.95 -4.34 -2.00
N PRO A 20 -25.76 -5.39 -2.23
CA PRO A 20 -25.44 -6.39 -3.24
C PRO A 20 -25.28 -5.73 -4.61
N PRO A 21 -24.19 -5.98 -5.34
CA PRO A 21 -24.04 -5.44 -6.68
C PRO A 21 -25.14 -6.00 -7.60
N PRO A 22 -25.70 -5.19 -8.52
CA PRO A 22 -26.70 -5.69 -9.47
C PRO A 22 -26.11 -6.84 -10.31
N PRO A 23 -26.89 -7.88 -10.64
CA PRO A 23 -26.42 -9.01 -11.43
C PRO A 23 -25.76 -8.54 -12.74
N GLY A 24 -24.58 -9.10 -13.05
CA GLY A 24 -23.84 -8.75 -14.27
C GLY A 24 -23.04 -7.45 -14.22
N THR A 25 -23.02 -6.73 -13.09
CA THR A 25 -22.23 -5.51 -12.93
C THR A 25 -20.77 -5.85 -12.61
N GLN A 26 -19.83 -5.35 -13.43
CA GLN A 26 -18.42 -5.33 -13.06
C GLN A 26 -18.17 -4.17 -12.10
N LEU A 27 -17.76 -4.48 -10.88
CA LEU A 27 -17.40 -3.47 -9.90
C LEU A 27 -16.00 -2.92 -10.21
N GLN A 28 -15.92 -1.59 -10.37
CA GLN A 28 -14.63 -0.90 -10.40
C GLN A 28 -14.15 -0.73 -8.96
N MET A 29 -12.96 -1.22 -8.66
CA MET A 29 -12.38 -1.14 -7.32
C MET A 29 -11.39 0.02 -7.26
N ALA A 30 -11.47 0.85 -6.23
CA ALA A 30 -10.50 1.88 -5.92
C ALA A 30 -9.76 1.48 -4.64
N MET A 31 -8.43 1.64 -4.65
CA MET A 31 -7.58 1.40 -3.48
C MET A 31 -6.88 2.69 -3.07
N ASN A 32 -6.91 3.00 -1.79
CA ASN A 32 -6.12 4.05 -1.19
C ASN A 32 -5.23 3.47 -0.10
N ILE A 33 -3.97 3.89 -0.08
CA ILE A 33 -3.00 3.49 0.94
C ILE A 33 -2.52 4.78 1.61
N GLN A 34 -2.67 4.84 2.92
CA GLN A 34 -2.23 5.95 3.73
C GLN A 34 -1.23 5.48 4.78
N VAL A 35 0.02 5.92 4.63
CA VAL A 35 1.03 5.77 5.67
C VAL A 35 0.77 6.81 6.75
N SER A 36 0.51 6.34 7.98
CA SER A 36 -0.06 7.15 9.05
C SER A 36 0.96 7.43 10.15
N GLY A 37 0.91 8.65 10.70
CA GLY A 37 1.59 9.05 11.93
C GLY A 37 3.12 9.17 11.84
N PRO A 38 3.76 9.77 12.87
CA PRO A 38 5.22 9.65 13.01
C PRO A 38 5.56 8.17 13.23
N PRO A 39 6.58 7.63 12.54
CA PRO A 39 6.98 6.24 12.75
C PRO A 39 7.49 6.06 14.19
N GLU A 40 7.25 4.89 14.77
CA GLU A 40 7.93 4.53 16.02
C GLU A 40 9.35 4.09 15.67
N VAL A 41 10.34 4.69 16.32
CA VAL A 41 11.75 4.49 15.99
C VAL A 41 12.50 3.98 17.20
N MET A 42 13.26 2.90 17.00
CA MET A 42 14.26 2.37 17.91
C MET A 42 15.61 2.32 17.18
N GLU A 43 16.70 1.94 17.85
CA GLU A 43 18.07 2.06 17.31
C GLU A 43 18.30 1.38 15.94
N GLU A 44 17.69 0.21 15.73
CA GLU A 44 17.78 -0.58 14.49
C GLU A 44 16.42 -0.97 13.92
N LEU A 45 15.32 -0.39 14.41
CA LEU A 45 13.95 -0.74 14.02
C LEU A 45 13.13 0.53 13.77
N VAL A 46 12.39 0.54 12.66
CA VAL A 46 11.34 1.53 12.41
C VAL A 46 10.01 0.84 12.16
N ASN A 47 8.99 1.22 12.92
CA ASN A 47 7.61 0.78 12.72
C ASN A 47 6.85 1.88 11.98
N VAL A 48 6.25 1.49 10.86
CA VAL A 48 5.52 2.38 9.96
C VAL A 48 4.05 1.97 9.95
N PRO A 49 3.17 2.68 10.66
CA PRO A 49 1.73 2.41 10.63
C PRO A 49 1.15 2.74 9.25
N PHE A 50 0.21 1.92 8.79
CA PHE A 50 -0.49 2.17 7.53
C PHE A 50 -1.96 1.77 7.63
N THR A 51 -2.77 2.44 6.81
CA THR A 51 -4.17 2.10 6.56
C THR A 51 -4.37 1.90 5.07
N ILE A 52 -5.12 0.87 4.71
CA ILE A 52 -5.55 0.57 3.36
C ILE A 52 -7.07 0.62 3.35
N THR A 53 -7.62 1.31 2.36
CA THR A 53 -9.05 1.33 2.09
C THR A 53 -9.28 0.87 0.67
N VAL A 54 -10.11 -0.14 0.48
CA VAL A 54 -10.58 -0.59 -0.83
C VAL A 54 -12.09 -0.40 -0.88
N SER A 55 -12.59 0.22 -1.94
CA SER A 55 -14.02 0.44 -2.12
C SER A 55 -14.44 0.24 -3.56
N SER A 56 -15.69 -0.15 -3.78
CA SER A 56 -16.25 -0.31 -5.13
C SER A 56 -16.95 0.96 -5.62
N ILE A 57 -17.02 1.12 -6.93
CA ILE A 57 -17.82 2.12 -7.64
C ILE A 57 -18.78 1.37 -8.59
N PRO A 58 -20.11 1.45 -8.39
CA PRO A 58 -20.81 2.15 -7.31
C PRO A 58 -20.56 1.53 -5.91
N PRO A 59 -20.78 2.29 -4.81
CA PRO A 59 -20.53 1.81 -3.45
C PRO A 59 -21.39 0.61 -3.10
N SER A 60 -20.77 -0.56 -3.09
CA SER A 60 -21.39 -1.86 -2.82
C SER A 60 -20.57 -2.62 -1.79
N ILE A 61 -19.24 -2.46 -1.83
CA ILE A 61 -18.29 -3.07 -0.91
C ILE A 61 -17.30 -2.05 -0.37
N SER A 62 -16.93 -2.22 0.89
CA SER A 62 -15.82 -1.51 1.53
C SER A 62 -14.93 -2.51 2.29
N ILE A 63 -13.61 -2.31 2.22
CA ILE A 63 -12.62 -3.07 2.96
C ILE A 63 -11.66 -2.05 3.58
N THR A 64 -11.41 -2.19 4.88
CA THR A 64 -10.43 -1.39 5.62
C THR A 64 -9.44 -2.33 6.31
N ILE A 65 -8.16 -2.13 6.06
CA ILE A 65 -7.07 -2.87 6.70
C ILE A 65 -6.15 -1.86 7.37
N ARG A 66 -5.78 -2.10 8.63
CA ARG A 66 -4.74 -1.34 9.32
C ARG A 66 -3.61 -2.28 9.71
N GLY A 67 -2.38 -1.79 9.62
CA GLY A 67 -1.22 -2.56 9.96
C GLY A 67 -0.02 -1.73 10.34
N LEU A 68 1.04 -2.44 10.73
CA LEU A 68 2.38 -1.92 10.97
C LEU A 68 3.35 -2.65 10.06
N LEU A 69 4.18 -1.89 9.34
CA LEU A 69 5.38 -2.39 8.69
C LEU A 69 6.57 -2.18 9.64
N ALA A 70 7.17 -3.27 10.10
CA ALA A 70 8.38 -3.30 10.90
C ALA A 70 9.60 -3.48 9.98
N ILE A 71 10.54 -2.55 10.03
CA ILE A 71 11.75 -2.56 9.21
C ILE A 71 12.96 -2.57 10.13
N GLN A 72 13.72 -3.67 10.11
CA GLN A 72 14.98 -3.79 10.82
C GLN A 72 16.14 -3.47 9.86
N ALA A 73 16.98 -2.50 10.22
CA ALA A 73 18.08 -2.01 9.38
C ALA A 73 19.21 -1.42 10.24
N THR A 74 20.27 -0.91 9.62
CA THR A 74 21.31 -0.16 10.33
C THR A 74 20.75 1.15 10.89
N SER A 75 21.36 1.68 11.95
CA SER A 75 20.90 2.93 12.56
C SER A 75 20.88 4.12 11.58
N ASP A 76 21.80 4.14 10.60
CA ASP A 76 21.82 5.19 9.57
C ASP A 76 20.64 5.05 8.60
N ASP A 77 20.31 3.84 8.18
CA ASP A 77 19.15 3.55 7.32
C ASP A 77 17.82 3.83 8.05
N VAL A 78 17.75 3.50 9.34
CA VAL A 78 16.60 3.82 10.20
C VAL A 78 16.41 5.34 10.31
N LYS A 79 17.49 6.09 10.58
CA LYS A 79 17.44 7.57 10.62
C LYS A 79 16.98 8.16 9.30
N ARG A 80 17.50 7.64 8.17
CA ARG A 80 17.09 8.07 6.83
C ARG A 80 15.59 7.87 6.61
N VAL A 81 15.08 6.66 6.79
CA VAL A 81 13.65 6.33 6.60
C VAL A 81 12.77 7.13 7.57
N SER A 82 13.15 7.21 8.85
CA SER A 82 12.46 8.03 9.85
C SER A 82 12.35 9.48 9.43
N SER A 83 13.45 10.08 8.94
CA SER A 83 13.48 11.50 8.56
C SER A 83 12.53 11.80 7.40
N GLN A 84 12.52 10.94 6.38
CA GLN A 84 11.62 11.06 5.22
C GLN A 84 10.15 10.92 5.64
N LEU A 85 9.82 9.90 6.45
CA LEU A 85 8.45 9.70 6.94
C LEU A 85 7.97 10.88 7.80
N LYS A 86 8.83 11.41 8.66
CA LYS A 86 8.52 12.60 9.48
C LYS A 86 8.31 13.86 8.65
N SER A 87 8.96 13.99 7.48
CA SER A 87 8.71 15.08 6.53
C SER A 87 7.51 14.85 5.62
N GLY A 88 6.71 13.80 5.87
CA GLY A 88 5.55 13.43 5.05
C GLY A 88 5.91 12.74 3.72
N THR A 89 7.19 12.42 3.51
CA THR A 89 7.67 11.73 2.31
C THR A 89 7.78 10.24 2.58
N VAL A 90 6.90 9.45 1.96
CA VAL A 90 6.99 7.97 2.05
C VAL A 90 8.08 7.48 1.10
N PRO A 91 9.13 6.79 1.59
CA PRO A 91 10.14 6.22 0.70
C PRO A 91 9.51 5.22 -0.28
N PRO A 92 9.88 5.21 -1.57
CA PRO A 92 9.29 4.29 -2.57
C PRO A 92 9.37 2.82 -2.16
N GLU A 93 10.44 2.42 -1.49
CA GLU A 93 10.64 1.07 -0.97
C GLU A 93 9.63 0.70 0.11
N VAL A 94 9.30 1.64 1.01
CA VAL A 94 8.28 1.48 2.04
C VAL A 94 6.90 1.37 1.41
N GLN A 95 6.60 2.26 0.45
CA GLN A 95 5.33 2.23 -0.28
C GLN A 95 5.14 0.90 -1.02
N ALA A 96 6.15 0.41 -1.72
CA ALA A 96 6.08 -0.83 -2.49
C ALA A 96 5.80 -2.04 -1.60
N ILE A 97 6.50 -2.17 -0.46
CA ILE A 97 6.29 -3.25 0.50
C ILE A 97 4.85 -3.21 1.04
N ILE A 98 4.41 -2.06 1.56
CA ILE A 98 3.04 -1.92 2.09
C ILE A 98 2.02 -2.30 1.03
N THR A 99 2.21 -1.81 -0.20
CA THR A 99 1.27 -2.06 -1.30
C THR A 99 1.19 -3.53 -1.67
N GLN A 100 2.32 -4.25 -1.72
CA GLN A 100 2.33 -5.66 -2.06
C GLN A 100 1.56 -6.52 -1.04
N TYR A 101 1.77 -6.26 0.25
CA TYR A 101 1.04 -6.92 1.32
C TYR A 101 -0.44 -6.50 1.35
N ALA A 102 -0.72 -5.21 1.09
CA ALA A 102 -2.07 -4.66 1.03
C ALA A 102 -2.94 -5.33 -0.03
N VAL A 103 -2.42 -5.44 -1.26
CA VAL A 103 -3.13 -6.04 -2.39
C VAL A 103 -3.43 -7.52 -2.13
N PHE A 104 -2.49 -8.24 -1.52
CA PHE A 104 -2.69 -9.65 -1.17
C PHE A 104 -3.83 -9.82 -0.16
N GLU A 105 -3.77 -9.11 0.97
CA GLU A 105 -4.79 -9.25 2.02
C GLU A 105 -6.16 -8.74 1.57
N ALA A 106 -6.21 -7.57 0.92
CA ALA A 106 -7.47 -7.06 0.39
C ALA A 106 -8.08 -8.05 -0.61
N GLY A 107 -7.24 -8.75 -1.38
CA GLY A 107 -7.68 -9.73 -2.39
C GLY A 107 -8.29 -10.94 -1.74
N LEU A 108 -7.70 -11.41 -0.62
CA LEU A 108 -8.25 -12.48 0.18
C LEU A 108 -9.61 -12.08 0.78
N VAL A 109 -9.69 -10.90 1.41
CA VAL A 109 -10.94 -10.40 2.00
C VAL A 109 -12.03 -10.22 0.92
N ALA A 110 -11.71 -9.65 -0.24
CA ALA A 110 -12.66 -9.48 -1.33
C ALA A 110 -13.23 -10.82 -1.83
N ARG A 111 -12.39 -11.86 -1.91
CA ARG A 111 -12.82 -13.22 -2.27
C ARG A 111 -13.80 -13.80 -1.26
N GLU A 112 -13.53 -13.62 0.03
CA GLU A 112 -14.44 -14.07 1.10
C GLU A 112 -15.79 -13.33 1.08
N LEU A 113 -15.80 -12.08 0.58
CA LEU A 113 -17.04 -11.31 0.34
C LEU A 113 -17.76 -11.69 -0.97
N GLY A 114 -17.32 -12.75 -1.66
CA GLY A 114 -17.94 -13.24 -2.90
C GLY A 114 -17.59 -12.43 -4.15
N ILE A 115 -16.56 -11.57 -4.07
CA ILE A 115 -16.09 -10.76 -5.19
C ILE A 115 -14.86 -11.45 -5.79
N PRO A 116 -14.88 -11.82 -7.07
CA PRO A 116 -13.68 -12.34 -7.72
C PRO A 116 -12.57 -11.26 -7.68
N PRO A 117 -11.30 -11.62 -7.52
CA PRO A 117 -10.23 -10.65 -7.32
C PRO A 117 -10.03 -9.78 -8.56
N THR A 118 -10.59 -8.57 -8.54
CA THR A 118 -10.31 -7.45 -9.47
C THR A 118 -9.58 -6.33 -8.75
N ILE A 119 -8.69 -6.68 -7.80
CA ILE A 119 -7.93 -5.66 -7.07
C ILE A 119 -6.99 -4.97 -8.07
N PRO A 120 -7.03 -3.63 -8.16
CA PRO A 120 -6.14 -2.90 -9.03
C PRO A 120 -4.71 -3.20 -8.61
N LEU A 121 -3.93 -3.76 -9.54
CA LEU A 121 -2.51 -3.85 -9.35
C LEU A 121 -1.92 -2.44 -9.43
N PRO A 122 -0.95 -2.08 -8.57
CA PRO A 122 -0.27 -0.81 -8.68
C PRO A 122 0.45 -0.79 -10.01
N MET A 123 -0.01 0.06 -10.94
CA MET A 123 0.76 0.30 -12.16
C MET A 123 2.01 1.07 -11.76
N ALA A 124 3.19 0.49 -12.03
CA ALA A 124 4.43 1.27 -11.97
C ALA A 124 4.24 2.47 -12.91
N GLN A 125 4.32 3.69 -12.37
CA GLN A 125 4.30 4.90 -13.18
C GLN A 125 5.50 4.83 -14.12
N GLN A 126 5.26 4.53 -15.41
CA GLN A 126 6.28 4.63 -16.43
C GLN A 126 6.68 6.10 -16.52
N GLN A 127 7.88 6.44 -16.06
CA GLN A 127 8.43 7.78 -16.26
C GLN A 127 8.44 8.04 -17.78
N PRO A 128 7.89 9.17 -18.26
CA PRO A 128 7.97 9.50 -19.67
C PRO A 128 9.44 9.60 -20.06
N GLN A 129 9.89 8.66 -20.89
CA GLN A 129 11.23 8.59 -21.42
C GLN A 129 11.45 9.86 -22.25
N GLN A 130 12.21 10.82 -21.72
CA GLN A 130 12.59 12.03 -22.43
C GLN A 130 13.31 11.61 -23.71
N ARG A 131 12.65 11.76 -24.86
CA ARG A 131 13.30 11.65 -26.17
C ARG A 131 14.34 12.78 -26.23
N GLY A 132 15.62 12.41 -26.27
CA GLY A 132 16.69 13.35 -26.53
C GLY A 132 16.48 14.08 -27.87
N PRO A 133 17.01 15.30 -28.02
CA PRO A 133 16.80 16.10 -29.22
C PRO A 133 17.39 15.41 -30.46
N PRO A 134 16.77 15.52 -31.65
CA PRO A 134 17.32 14.97 -32.88
C PRO A 134 18.65 15.63 -33.20
N THR A 135 19.72 14.84 -33.32
CA THR A 135 20.95 15.29 -33.96
C THR A 135 20.63 15.64 -35.42
N ALA A 136 20.72 16.93 -35.75
CA ALA A 136 20.75 17.38 -37.13
C ALA A 136 22.08 16.95 -37.76
N ILE A 137 21.99 16.18 -38.84
CA ILE A 137 23.06 15.91 -39.81
C ILE A 137 22.93 16.87 -40.98
#